data_AF-A0A355BB46-F1
#
_entry.id   AF-A0A355BB46-F1
#
_cell.length_a   1.000
_cell.length_b   1.000
_cell.length_c   1.000
_cell.angle_alpha   90.00
_cell.angle_beta   90.00
_cell.angle_gamma   90.00
#
_symmetry.space_group_name_H-M   'P 1'
#
loop_
_entity.id
_entity.type
_entity.pdbx_description
1 polymer ?
#
loop_
_entity_poly.entity_id
_entity_poly.type
_entity_poly.pdbx_seq_one_letter_code
_entity_poly.pdbx_strand_id
1 'polypeptide(L)'
;AILANSLKANALEIWTDVNGMFSANPKIVKQAKPIGSISYEEAMELSHFGAKVLYPPTIQPVLKAAIPILIKNTFEPDAAGTLISNNFEKN
;
A
#
# COMPACT_ATOMS: atom_id res chain seq x y z
N ALA A 1 1.41 9.91 -7.36
CA ALA A 1 0.81 10.71 -6.25
C ALA A 1 0.45 12.14 -6.65
N ILE A 2 1.38 12.97 -7.14
CA ILE A 2 1.10 14.38 -7.50
C ILE A 2 -0.07 14.49 -8.47
N LEU A 3 -0.03 13.77 -9.59
CA LEU A 3 -1.12 13.77 -10.59
C LEU A 3 -2.44 13.26 -10.01
N ALA A 4 -2.41 12.17 -9.24
CA ALA A 4 -3.61 11.63 -8.59
C ALA A 4 -4.28 12.68 -7.68
N ASN A 5 -3.48 13.42 -6.90
CA ASN A 5 -3.97 14.52 -6.09
C ASN A 5 -4.53 15.68 -6.96
N SER A 6 -3.78 16.14 -7.97
CA SER A 6 -4.21 17.22 -8.86
C SER A 6 -5.49 16.91 -9.63
N LEU A 7 -5.68 15.64 -10.01
CA LEU A 7 -6.86 15.18 -10.74
C LEU A 7 -8.00 14.72 -9.82
N LYS A 8 -7.82 14.77 -8.50
CA LYS A 8 -8.76 14.22 -7.51
C LYS A 8 -9.17 12.77 -7.85
N ALA A 9 -8.17 11.96 -8.18
CA ALA A 9 -8.38 10.56 -8.55
C ALA A 9 -9.05 9.79 -7.40
N ASN A 10 -9.88 8.81 -7.76
CA ASN A 10 -10.57 7.96 -6.79
C ASN A 10 -9.59 7.06 -6.01
N ALA A 11 -8.45 6.71 -6.62
CA ALA A 11 -7.38 5.93 -6.01
C ALA A 11 -6.03 6.16 -6.73
N LEU A 12 -4.94 5.85 -6.05
CA LEU A 12 -3.60 5.71 -6.63
C LEU A 12 -3.22 4.22 -6.64
N GLU A 13 -3.07 3.64 -7.82
CA GLU A 13 -2.51 2.29 -7.94
C GLU A 13 -0.98 2.34 -8.08
N ILE A 14 -0.30 1.49 -7.33
CA ILE A 14 1.14 1.26 -7.42
C ILE A 14 1.33 -0.19 -7.84
N TRP A 15 1.77 -0.38 -9.08
CA TRP A 15 2.04 -1.69 -9.66
C TRP A 15 3.51 -2.05 -9.46
N THR A 16 3.75 -3.21 -8.84
CA THR A 16 5.07 -3.70 -8.45
C THR A 16 5.19 -5.20 -8.77
N ASP A 17 6.17 -5.90 -8.21
CA ASP A 17 6.47 -7.32 -8.38
C ASP A 17 5.99 -8.21 -7.21
N VAL A 18 5.16 -7.67 -6.31
CA VAL A 18 4.63 -8.36 -5.12
C VAL A 18 3.12 -8.22 -4.99
N ASN A 19 2.47 -9.22 -4.41
CA ASN A 19 1.01 -9.30 -4.17
C ASN A 19 0.51 -8.40 -3.02
N GLY A 20 1.17 -7.26 -2.78
CA GLY A 20 0.87 -6.36 -1.67
C GLY A 20 1.91 -6.37 -0.55
N MET A 21 1.53 -5.80 0.59
CA MET A 21 2.31 -5.77 1.82
C MET A 21 2.04 -7.02 2.68
N PHE A 22 3.05 -7.40 3.46
CA PHE A 22 3.00 -8.54 4.38
C PHE A 22 3.38 -8.09 5.78
N SER A 23 2.90 -8.81 6.81
CA SER A 23 3.19 -8.52 8.22
C SER A 23 4.67 -8.58 8.59
N ALA A 24 5.48 -9.26 7.77
CA ALA A 24 6.94 -9.32 7.82
C ALA A 24 7.46 -9.73 6.43
N ASN A 25 8.77 -9.69 6.21
CA ASN A 25 9.36 -10.19 4.97
C ASN A 25 9.09 -11.71 4.83
N PRO A 26 8.27 -12.17 3.86
CA PRO A 26 7.87 -13.58 3.74
C PRO A 26 9.03 -14.49 3.34
N LYS A 27 10.12 -13.94 2.77
CA LYS A 27 11.36 -14.69 2.48
C LYS A 27 12.13 -15.07 3.75
N ILE A 28 11.90 -14.36 4.86
CA ILE A 28 12.58 -14.56 6.14
C ILE A 28 11.64 -15.21 7.15
N VAL A 29 10.39 -14.75 7.22
CA VAL A 29 9.38 -15.20 8.19
C VAL A 29 8.31 -16.00 7.47
N LYS A 30 8.32 -17.32 7.62
CA LYS A 30 7.36 -18.22 6.96
C LYS A 30 5.90 -17.99 7.36
N GLN A 31 5.68 -17.45 8.57
CA GLN A 31 4.36 -17.13 9.11
C GLN A 31 3.88 -15.73 8.72
N ALA A 32 4.61 -15.01 7.86
CA ALA A 32 4.19 -13.70 7.38
C ALA A 32 2.85 -13.80 6.67
N LYS A 33 1.89 -12.96 7.07
CA LYS A 33 0.55 -12.95 6.50
C LYS A 33 0.40 -11.79 5.52
N PRO A 34 -0.32 -11.98 4.40
CA PRO A 34 -0.67 -10.88 3.52
C PRO A 34 -1.58 -9.90 4.26
N ILE A 35 -1.43 -8.61 3.99
CA ILE A 35 -2.23 -7.55 4.58
C ILE A 35 -3.20 -7.05 3.51
N GLY A 36 -4.49 -7.33 3.67
CA GLY A 36 -5.52 -6.89 2.72
C GLY A 36 -5.79 -5.39 2.80
N SER A 37 -5.80 -4.83 4.02
CA SER A 37 -6.01 -3.41 4.26
C SER A 37 -5.16 -2.92 5.42
N ILE A 38 -4.64 -1.69 5.34
CA ILE A 38 -3.78 -1.09 6.35
C ILE A 38 -3.97 0.43 6.39
N SER A 39 -3.74 1.05 7.56
CA SER A 39 -3.73 2.50 7.66
C SER A 39 -2.49 3.11 6.99
N TYR A 40 -2.56 4.40 6.62
CA TYR A 40 -1.35 5.09 6.14
C TYR A 40 -0.23 5.09 7.17
N GLU A 41 -0.55 5.23 8.46
CA GLU A 41 0.43 5.25 9.54
C GLU A 41 1.17 3.91 9.64
N GLU A 42 0.43 2.80 9.73
CA GLU A 42 1.03 1.47 9.77
C GLU A 42 1.82 1.15 8.49
N ALA A 43 1.33 1.58 7.31
CA ALA A 43 2.06 1.39 6.06
C ALA A 43 3.37 2.18 6.02
N MET A 44 3.39 3.41 6.57
CA MET A 44 4.61 4.22 6.70
C MET A 44 5.60 3.57 7.68
N GLU A 45 5.13 3.08 8.82
CA GLU A 45 5.97 2.38 9.81
C GLU A 45 6.58 1.10 9.21
N LEU A 46 5.78 0.25 8.55
CA LEU A 46 6.31 -0.94 7.88
C LEU A 46 7.35 -0.59 6.81
N SER A 47 7.12 0.49 6.07
CA SER A 47 8.06 0.96 5.05
C SER A 47 9.35 1.48 5.66
N HIS A 48 9.27 2.15 6.81
CA HIS A 48 10.42 2.59 7.59
C HIS A 48 11.28 1.40 8.05
N PHE A 49 10.65 0.30 8.48
CA PHE A 49 11.34 -0.91 8.97
C PHE A 49 11.70 -1.93 7.89
N GLY A 50 11.63 -1.57 6.60
CA GLY A 50 12.22 -2.34 5.51
C GLY A 50 11.24 -3.05 4.58
N ALA A 51 9.92 -2.82 4.70
CA ALA A 51 8.96 -3.16 3.66
C ALA A 51 9.10 -2.17 2.49
N LYS A 52 9.99 -2.44 1.54
CA LYS A 52 10.38 -1.55 0.43
C LYS A 52 9.30 -1.27 -0.64
N VAL A 53 8.02 -1.31 -0.27
CA VAL A 53 6.89 -1.08 -1.18
C VAL A 53 6.62 0.41 -1.37
N LEU A 54 6.88 1.24 -0.34
CA LEU A 54 6.62 2.67 -0.38
C LEU A 54 7.83 3.48 0.09
N TYR A 55 8.00 4.65 -0.50
CA TYR A 55 8.87 5.69 0.04
C TYR A 55 7.98 6.83 0.58
N PRO A 56 7.87 7.04 1.91
CA PRO A 56 6.87 7.93 2.51
C PRO A 56 6.77 9.35 1.92
N PRO A 57 7.88 10.03 1.56
CA PRO A 57 7.80 11.34 0.93
C PRO A 57 7.01 11.37 -0.39
N THR A 58 6.94 10.24 -1.11
CA THR A 58 6.27 10.18 -2.43
C THR A 58 4.76 10.14 -2.33
N ILE A 59 4.19 9.70 -1.20
CA ILE A 59 2.74 9.52 -1.03
C ILE A 59 2.08 10.68 -0.28
N GLN A 60 2.85 11.65 0.23
CA GLN A 60 2.30 12.82 0.94
C GLN A 60 1.17 13.55 0.20
N PRO A 61 1.21 13.75 -1.14
CA PRO A 61 0.12 14.43 -1.84
C PRO A 61 -1.22 13.69 -1.75
N VAL A 62 -1.20 12.35 -1.85
CA VAL A 62 -2.43 11.55 -1.81
C VAL A 62 -2.91 11.33 -0.38
N LEU A 63 -1.99 11.24 0.59
CA LEU A 63 -2.31 11.16 2.01
C LEU A 63 -3.07 12.42 2.48
N LYS A 64 -2.59 13.62 2.12
CA LYS A 64 -3.26 14.90 2.45
C LYS A 64 -4.65 15.03 1.83
N ALA A 65 -4.87 14.40 0.68
CA ALA A 65 -6.15 14.39 -0.02
C ALA A 65 -7.04 13.20 0.34
N ALA A 66 -6.60 12.33 1.27
CA ALA A 66 -7.26 11.08 1.63
C ALA A 66 -7.57 10.16 0.43
N ILE A 67 -6.75 10.21 -0.62
CA ILE A 67 -6.90 9.36 -1.80
C ILE A 67 -6.28 7.99 -1.49
N PRO A 68 -7.07 6.90 -1.48
CA PRO A 68 -6.59 5.56 -1.13
C PRO A 68 -5.52 5.07 -2.11
N ILE A 69 -4.61 4.24 -1.60
CA ILE A 69 -3.54 3.63 -2.40
C ILE A 69 -3.76 2.13 -2.50
N LEU A 70 -3.63 1.57 -3.69
CA LEU A 70 -3.70 0.13 -3.96
C LEU A 70 -2.33 -0.38 -4.40
N ILE A 71 -1.77 -1.34 -3.67
CA ILE A 71 -0.54 -2.04 -4.07
C ILE A 71 -0.96 -3.28 -4.87
N LYS A 72 -0.50 -3.37 -6.12
CA LYS A 72 -0.85 -4.46 -7.05
C LYS A 72 0.39 -5.14 -7.63
N ASN A 73 0.24 -6.40 -8.03
CA ASN A 73 1.29 -7.17 -8.69
C ASN A 73 1.11 -7.14 -10.21
N THR A 74 2.15 -6.73 -10.92
CA THR A 74 2.21 -6.70 -12.39
C THR A 74 2.16 -8.11 -12.98
N PHE A 75 2.72 -9.10 -12.27
CA PHE A 75 2.78 -10.49 -12.72
C PHE A 75 1.56 -11.32 -12.32
N GLU A 76 0.77 -10.84 -11.36
CA GLU A 76 -0.47 -11.47 -10.89
C GLU A 76 -1.58 -10.40 -10.72
N PRO A 77 -2.17 -9.89 -11.81
CA PRO A 77 -3.08 -8.75 -11.76
C PRO A 77 -4.38 -8.98 -10.97
N ASP A 78 -4.77 -10.25 -10.82
CA ASP A 78 -5.95 -10.70 -10.09
C ASP A 78 -5.69 -10.91 -8.58
N ALA A 79 -4.45 -10.75 -8.13
CA ALA A 79 -4.14 -10.80 -6.70
C ALA A 79 -4.83 -9.64 -5.96
N ALA A 80 -5.33 -9.93 -4.75
CA ALA A 80 -6.07 -8.95 -3.95
C ALA A 80 -5.26 -7.68 -3.62
N GLY A 81 -3.93 -7.81 -3.49
CA GLY A 81 -3.06 -6.69 -3.17
C GLY A 81 -3.24 -6.18 -1.74
N THR A 82 -2.90 -4.91 -1.54
CA THR A 82 -3.11 -4.19 -0.27
C THR A 82 -3.75 -2.84 -0.51
N LEU A 83 -4.85 -2.57 0.19
CA LEU A 83 -5.48 -1.25 0.26
C LEU A 83 -4.91 -0.44 1.43
N ILE A 84 -4.46 0.78 1.16
CA ILE A 84 -3.97 1.73 2.16
C ILE A 84 -4.93 2.90 2.22
N SER A 85 -5.57 3.12 3.38
CA SER A 85 -6.55 4.19 3.53
C SER A 85 -6.70 4.65 5.00
N ASN A 86 -7.45 5.74 5.25
CA ASN A 86 -7.72 6.22 6.62
C ASN A 86 -8.77 5.36 7.35
N ASN A 87 -9.58 4.59 6.61
CA ASN A 87 -10.69 3.85 7.17
C ASN A 87 -10.39 2.36 7.13
N PHE A 88 -10.38 1.74 8.30
CA PHE A 88 -10.60 0.30 8.39
C PHE A 88 -12.07 0.07 8.08
N GLU A 89 -12.39 -0.41 6.87
CA GLU A 89 -13.64 -1.18 6.75
C GLU A 89 -13.40 -2.49 7.50
N LYS A 90 -13.72 -2.48 8.80
CA LYS A 90 -13.96 -3.70 9.56
C LYS A 90 -15.17 -4.37 8.94
N ASN A 91 -14.93 -5.31 8.03
CA ASN A 91 -15.87 -6.40 7.81
C ASN A 91 -15.85 -7.31 9.04
#